data_AF-A0A9D7B9E9-F1
#
_entry.id   AF-A0A9D7B9E9-F1
#
_cell.length_a   1.000
_cell.length_b   1.000
_cell.length_c   1.000
_cell.angle_alpha   90.00
_cell.angle_beta   90.00
_cell.angle_gamma   90.00
#
_symmetry.space_group_name_H-M   'P 1'
#
loop_
_entity.id
_entity.type
_entity.pdbx_description
1 polymer ?
#
loop_
_entity_poly.entity_id
_entity_poly.type
_entity_poly.pdbx_seq_one_letter_code
_entity_poly.pdbx_strand_id
1 'polypeptide(L)'
;MRQTLDFSAWEHHGLILEGTGSLVLDRIKRRAFACLSPRTSERAVEAWCEQLGYTPIAFTASMDGRLNGAPIYHTNVVISIGTHWALVCFDAMPYPAERQELEEELAKSGREVISFDLPQLHKFVGNALELVPARLSGASGHREQRGTKQEAIFLSETAFHALKPFQRIALERHAQLIPVAVPTIEAIGGGGVRCMLAENFLPG
;
A
#
# COMPACT_ATOMS: atom_id res chain seq x y z
N MET A 1 -5.28 -7.07 -28.31
CA MET A 1 -5.18 -8.47 -27.87
C MET A 1 -5.23 -8.45 -26.35
N ARG A 2 -6.26 -9.02 -25.71
CA ARG A 2 -6.34 -9.14 -24.24
C ARG A 2 -5.42 -10.30 -23.85
N GLN A 3 -4.31 -10.00 -23.19
CA GLN A 3 -3.45 -11.03 -22.61
C GLN A 3 -3.84 -11.19 -21.15
N THR A 4 -4.44 -12.33 -20.82
CA THR A 4 -4.68 -12.73 -19.44
C THR A 4 -3.45 -13.49 -18.97
N LEU A 5 -2.72 -12.95 -17.99
CA LEU A 5 -1.68 -13.67 -17.28
C LEU A 5 -2.36 -14.43 -16.13
N ASP A 6 -2.39 -15.75 -16.23
CA ASP A 6 -2.96 -16.63 -15.22
C ASP A 6 -1.83 -17.27 -14.41
N PHE A 7 -1.79 -16.95 -13.12
CA PHE A 7 -0.80 -17.47 -12.17
C PHE A 7 -1.35 -18.57 -11.27
N SER A 8 -2.59 -19.05 -11.47
CA SER A 8 -3.19 -20.07 -10.59
C SER A 8 -2.38 -21.39 -10.54
N ALA A 9 -1.67 -21.74 -11.62
CA ALA A 9 -0.79 -22.91 -11.64
C ALA A 9 0.40 -22.82 -10.66
N TRP A 10 0.72 -21.63 -10.18
CA TRP A 10 1.84 -21.38 -9.26
C TRP A 10 1.51 -21.79 -7.81
N GLU A 11 0.24 -21.77 -7.42
CA GLU A 11 -0.21 -22.20 -6.09
C GLU A 11 0.15 -23.67 -5.81
N HIS A 12 0.02 -24.53 -6.83
CA HIS A 12 0.41 -25.94 -6.75
C HIS A 12 1.93 -26.16 -6.54
N HIS A 13 2.74 -25.12 -6.75
CA HIS A 13 4.19 -25.13 -6.56
C HIS A 13 4.63 -24.31 -5.34
N GLY A 14 3.68 -23.87 -4.49
CA GLY A 14 3.97 -23.06 -3.30
C GLY A 14 4.37 -21.61 -3.60
N LEU A 15 4.16 -21.14 -4.83
CA LEU A 15 4.39 -19.77 -5.26
C LEU A 15 3.10 -18.97 -5.08
N ILE A 16 3.06 -18.09 -4.07
CA ILE A 16 1.83 -17.41 -3.63
C ILE A 16 1.98 -15.89 -3.78
N LEU A 17 0.98 -15.25 -4.39
CA LEU A 17 0.75 -13.80 -4.41
C LEU A 17 -0.72 -13.55 -4.07
N GLU A 18 -1.04 -13.42 -2.80
CA GLU A 18 -2.42 -13.27 -2.33
C GLU A 18 -2.98 -11.86 -2.56
N GLY A 19 -3.65 -11.70 -3.71
CA GLY A 19 -4.51 -10.56 -4.01
C GLY A 19 -3.79 -9.21 -4.02
N THR A 20 -4.54 -8.13 -3.76
CA THR A 20 -4.02 -6.76 -3.73
C THR A 20 -3.22 -6.44 -2.46
N GLY A 21 -3.19 -7.36 -1.49
CA GLY A 21 -2.46 -7.23 -0.23
C GLY A 21 -0.98 -7.55 -0.35
N SER A 22 -0.61 -8.48 -1.22
CA SER A 22 0.79 -8.93 -1.42
C SER A 22 1.68 -7.89 -2.08
N LEU A 23 1.14 -7.01 -2.92
CA LEU A 23 1.93 -6.02 -3.65
C LEU A 23 1.41 -4.61 -3.43
N VAL A 24 2.34 -3.69 -3.15
CA VAL A 24 2.10 -2.24 -3.22
C VAL A 24 2.94 -1.71 -4.36
N LEU A 25 2.29 -1.11 -5.36
CA LEU A 25 2.92 -0.77 -6.64
C LEU A 25 3.18 0.73 -6.74
N ASP A 26 4.45 1.09 -6.92
CA ASP A 26 4.80 2.39 -7.47
C ASP A 26 4.73 2.31 -8.99
N ARG A 27 3.60 2.74 -9.54
CA ARG A 27 3.35 2.69 -10.98
C ARG A 27 4.18 3.71 -11.78
N ILE A 28 4.66 4.79 -11.13
CA ILE A 28 5.47 5.84 -11.75
C ILE A 28 6.91 5.39 -11.88
N LYS A 29 7.50 4.84 -10.80
CA LYS A 29 8.89 4.37 -10.78
C LYS A 29 9.05 2.90 -11.16
N ARG A 30 7.93 2.20 -11.41
CA ARG A 30 7.91 0.77 -11.76
C ARG A 30 8.57 -0.08 -10.67
N ARG A 31 8.24 0.20 -9.41
CA ARG A 31 8.66 -0.61 -8.25
C ARG A 31 7.47 -1.40 -7.70
N ALA A 32 7.73 -2.64 -7.30
CA ALA A 32 6.76 -3.49 -6.63
C ALA A 32 7.29 -3.83 -5.24
N PHE A 33 6.72 -3.19 -4.21
CA PHE A 33 7.05 -3.48 -2.82
C PHE A 33 6.32 -4.75 -2.39
N ALA A 34 7.03 -5.64 -1.70
CA ALA A 34 6.50 -6.93 -1.25
C ALA A 34 7.03 -7.33 0.13
N CYS A 35 6.13 -7.44 1.10
CA CYS A 35 6.40 -8.06 2.39
C CYS A 35 6.34 -9.58 2.21
N LEU A 36 7.49 -10.24 2.32
CA LEU A 36 7.62 -11.69 2.21
C LEU A 36 6.92 -12.36 3.40
N SER A 37 6.08 -13.34 3.10
CA SER A 37 5.27 -14.05 4.09
C SER A 37 4.76 -15.37 3.51
N PRO A 38 4.11 -16.23 4.29
CA PRO A 38 3.39 -17.39 3.76
C PRO A 38 2.33 -17.06 2.69
N ARG A 39 1.97 -15.78 2.52
CA ARG A 39 1.02 -15.29 1.51
C ARG A 39 1.68 -14.54 0.34
N THR A 40 3.00 -14.34 0.39
CA THR A 40 3.77 -13.60 -0.62
C THR A 40 5.15 -14.24 -0.77
N SER A 41 5.35 -15.02 -1.84
CA SER A 41 6.61 -15.69 -2.16
C SER A 41 7.51 -14.80 -3.02
N GLU A 42 8.78 -14.67 -2.64
CA GLU A 42 9.80 -13.90 -3.38
C GLU A 42 9.87 -14.29 -4.86
N ARG A 43 10.02 -15.58 -5.16
CA ARG A 43 10.05 -16.10 -6.54
C ARG A 43 8.82 -15.73 -7.37
N ALA A 44 7.65 -15.63 -6.73
CA ALA A 44 6.42 -15.25 -7.42
C ALA A 44 6.41 -13.74 -7.69
N VAL A 45 6.89 -12.92 -6.74
CA VAL A 45 7.08 -11.48 -6.92
C VAL A 45 8.06 -11.20 -8.05
N GLU A 46 9.20 -11.90 -8.10
CA GLU A 46 10.21 -11.76 -9.16
C GLU A 46 9.62 -12.07 -10.53
N ALA A 47 8.96 -13.22 -10.68
CA ALA A 47 8.36 -13.62 -11.95
C ALA A 47 7.22 -12.69 -12.39
N TRP A 48 6.42 -12.19 -11.44
CA TRP A 48 5.40 -11.17 -11.71
C TRP A 48 6.04 -9.86 -12.20
N CYS A 49 7.12 -9.44 -11.54
CA CYS A 49 7.86 -8.22 -11.88
C CYS A 49 8.51 -8.32 -13.27
N GLU A 50 9.12 -9.46 -13.59
CA GLU A 50 9.73 -9.72 -14.89
C GLU A 50 8.68 -9.61 -16.02
N GLN A 51 7.52 -10.28 -15.85
CA GLN A 51 6.48 -10.29 -16.87
C GLN A 51 5.82 -8.93 -17.07
N LEU A 52 5.65 -8.15 -16.00
CA LEU A 52 4.95 -6.89 -16.06
C LEU A 52 5.88 -5.69 -16.15
N GLY A 53 7.20 -5.85 -16.13
CA GLY A 53 8.18 -4.76 -16.23
C GLY A 53 8.24 -3.89 -14.98
N TYR A 54 8.30 -4.51 -13.81
CA TYR A 54 8.55 -3.87 -12.52
C TYR A 54 9.90 -4.36 -11.95
N THR A 55 10.47 -3.60 -11.02
CA THR A 55 11.59 -4.05 -10.19
C THR A 55 11.06 -4.41 -8.80
N PRO A 56 11.31 -5.63 -8.30
CA PRO A 56 10.86 -6.04 -6.97
C PRO A 56 11.69 -5.37 -5.88
N ILE A 57 11.02 -4.89 -4.82
CA ILE A 57 11.62 -4.46 -3.56
C ILE A 57 11.01 -5.33 -2.46
N ALA A 58 11.66 -6.46 -2.18
CA ALA A 58 11.20 -7.43 -1.20
C ALA A 58 11.77 -7.13 0.18
N PHE A 59 10.97 -7.34 1.22
CA PHE A 59 11.40 -7.18 2.61
C PHE A 59 10.61 -8.10 3.53
N THR A 60 11.11 -8.29 4.74
CA THR A 60 10.42 -9.03 5.81
C THR A 60 9.89 -8.06 6.85
N ALA A 61 8.72 -8.33 7.40
CA ALA A 61 8.18 -7.57 8.53
C ALA A 61 7.46 -8.46 9.54
N SER A 62 7.48 -8.05 10.80
CA SER A 62 6.82 -8.73 11.90
C SER A 62 6.02 -7.76 12.77
N MET A 63 4.99 -8.30 13.43
CA MET A 63 4.03 -7.54 14.23
C MET A 63 4.68 -6.75 15.37
N ASP A 64 5.86 -7.16 15.84
CA ASP A 64 6.61 -6.51 16.93
C ASP A 64 8.00 -6.01 16.49
N GLY A 65 8.32 -6.06 15.18
CA GLY A 65 9.60 -5.62 14.65
C GLY A 65 10.78 -6.54 14.95
N ARG A 66 10.54 -7.75 15.48
CA ARG A 66 11.58 -8.72 15.85
C ARG A 66 11.71 -9.85 14.84
N LEU A 67 12.92 -10.42 14.73
CA LEU A 67 13.22 -11.54 13.82
C LEU A 67 12.32 -12.77 14.05
N ASN A 68 11.99 -13.06 15.32
CA ASN A 68 11.14 -14.19 15.70
C ASN A 68 9.69 -13.77 15.99
N GLY A 69 9.32 -12.54 15.61
CA GLY A 69 7.96 -12.02 15.78
C GLY A 69 6.97 -12.70 14.85
N ALA A 70 5.67 -12.58 15.16
CA ALA A 70 4.63 -13.05 14.26
C ALA A 70 4.74 -12.30 12.91
N PRO A 71 4.76 -12.99 11.76
CA PRO A 71 4.94 -12.34 10.47
C PRO A 71 3.75 -11.44 10.10
N ILE A 72 4.02 -10.33 9.43
CA ILE A 72 2.98 -9.55 8.78
C ILE A 72 2.68 -10.17 7.42
N TYR A 73 1.41 -10.51 7.17
CA TYR A 73 1.04 -11.26 5.97
C TYR A 73 0.88 -10.40 4.71
N HIS A 74 0.48 -9.13 4.85
CA HIS A 74 0.21 -8.25 3.71
C HIS A 74 1.08 -7.00 3.74
N THR A 75 1.70 -6.72 2.59
CA THR A 75 2.50 -5.53 2.31
C THR A 75 1.76 -4.24 2.62
N ASN A 76 0.46 -4.20 2.31
CA ASN A 76 -0.40 -3.04 2.49
C ASN A 76 -0.76 -2.70 3.94
N VAL A 77 -0.20 -3.43 4.91
CA VAL A 77 -0.24 -3.08 6.33
C VAL A 77 1.03 -2.32 6.72
N VAL A 78 2.14 -2.59 6.04
CA VAL A 78 3.47 -2.02 6.33
C VAL A 78 3.72 -0.75 5.56
N ILE A 79 3.28 -0.69 4.29
CA ILE A 79 3.58 0.41 3.37
C ILE A 79 2.37 0.78 2.50
N SER A 80 2.23 2.07 2.22
CA SER A 80 1.33 2.61 1.20
C SER A 80 2.03 3.72 0.41
N ILE A 81 1.79 3.74 -0.90
CA ILE A 81 2.41 4.66 -1.85
C ILE A 81 1.31 5.46 -2.54
N GLY A 82 1.36 6.78 -2.40
CA GLY A 82 0.57 7.72 -3.21
C GLY A 82 1.41 8.33 -4.33
N THR A 83 0.87 9.38 -4.96
CA THR A 83 1.54 10.08 -6.06
C THR A 83 2.75 10.86 -5.56
N HIS A 84 2.63 11.54 -4.42
CA HIS A 84 3.66 12.45 -3.86
C HIS A 84 4.08 12.11 -2.42
N TRP A 85 3.53 11.05 -1.83
CA TRP A 85 3.77 10.66 -0.45
C TRP A 85 3.89 9.15 -0.32
N ALA A 86 4.54 8.69 0.75
CA ALA A 86 4.61 7.29 1.15
C ALA A 86 4.41 7.17 2.66
N LEU A 87 3.57 6.24 3.09
CA LEU A 87 3.46 5.81 4.49
C LEU A 87 4.21 4.51 4.67
N VAL A 88 5.05 4.40 5.70
CA VAL A 88 5.83 3.18 5.95
C VAL A 88 6.13 2.96 7.44
N CYS A 89 6.08 1.71 7.88
CA CYS A 89 6.51 1.31 9.23
C CYS A 89 7.86 0.60 9.19
N PHE A 90 8.95 1.36 9.30
CA PHE A 90 10.29 0.78 9.37
C PHE A 90 10.53 -0.03 10.64
N ASP A 91 9.85 0.31 11.73
CA ASP A 91 9.95 -0.42 13.01
C ASP A 91 9.49 -1.88 12.89
N ALA A 92 8.63 -2.19 11.92
CA ALA A 92 8.18 -3.56 11.66
C ALA A 92 9.22 -4.43 10.95
N MET A 93 10.29 -3.85 10.41
CA MET A 93 11.27 -4.56 9.58
C MET A 93 12.48 -4.98 10.42
N PRO A 94 12.65 -6.27 10.75
CA PRO A 94 13.68 -6.71 11.70
C PRO A 94 15.09 -6.73 11.09
N TYR A 95 15.23 -6.73 9.76
CA TYR A 95 16.53 -6.75 9.08
C TYR A 95 16.97 -5.33 8.69
N PRO A 96 18.08 -4.80 9.25
CA PRO A 96 18.54 -3.44 8.94
C PRO A 96 18.87 -3.21 7.47
N ALA A 97 19.39 -4.22 6.77
CA ALA A 97 19.76 -4.11 5.36
C ALA A 97 18.52 -3.88 4.47
N GLU A 98 17.46 -4.67 4.67
CA GLU A 98 16.18 -4.50 3.94
C GLU A 98 15.54 -3.14 4.24
N ARG A 99 15.62 -2.69 5.49
CA ARG A 99 15.14 -1.36 5.91
C ARG A 99 15.87 -0.24 5.18
N GLN A 100 17.20 -0.31 5.16
CA GLN A 100 18.02 0.68 4.48
C GLN A 100 17.73 0.71 2.97
N GLU A 101 17.60 -0.46 2.33
CA GLU A 101 17.25 -0.54 0.90
C GLU A 101 15.89 0.12 0.63
N LEU A 102 14.88 -0.15 1.47
CA LEU A 102 13.56 0.46 1.35
C LEU A 102 13.61 1.98 1.54
N GLU A 103 14.35 2.46 2.54
CA GLU A 103 14.56 3.90 2.77
C GLU A 103 15.20 4.58 1.56
N GLU A 104 16.24 3.98 0.98
CA GLU A 104 16.92 4.50 -0.19
C GLU A 104 16.01 4.54 -1.43
N GLU A 105 15.23 3.48 -1.68
CA GLU A 105 14.30 3.46 -2.80
C GLU A 105 13.19 4.50 -2.65
N LEU A 106 12.65 4.67 -1.43
CA LEU A 106 11.66 5.71 -1.16
C LEU A 106 12.24 7.11 -1.30
N ALA A 107 13.48 7.35 -0.87
CA ALA A 107 14.18 8.62 -1.05
C ALA A 107 14.39 8.96 -2.53
N LYS A 108 14.81 7.99 -3.36
CA LYS A 108 14.96 8.14 -4.83
C LYS A 108 13.63 8.40 -5.54
N SER A 109 12.51 8.08 -4.90
CA SER A 109 11.19 8.22 -5.48
C SER A 109 10.75 9.69 -5.61
N GLY A 110 11.30 10.60 -4.79
CA GLY A 110 10.93 12.02 -4.73
C GLY A 110 9.64 12.30 -3.94
N ARG A 111 9.13 11.30 -3.22
CA ARG A 111 7.94 11.41 -2.37
C ARG A 111 8.31 11.87 -0.97
N GLU A 112 7.37 12.51 -0.30
CA GLU A 112 7.46 12.72 1.14
C GLU A 112 7.24 11.39 1.88
N VAL A 113 8.29 10.92 2.57
CA VAL A 113 8.21 9.69 3.39
C VAL A 113 7.71 10.04 4.78
N ILE A 114 6.58 9.46 5.16
CA ILE A 114 5.90 9.68 6.43
C ILE A 114 5.93 8.37 7.20
N SER A 115 6.87 8.25 8.14
CA SER A 115 7.01 7.04 8.95
C SER A 115 5.94 6.97 10.04
N PHE A 116 5.46 5.76 10.34
CA PHE A 116 4.58 5.47 11.47
C PHE A 116 5.12 4.31 12.32
N ASP A 117 4.70 4.25 13.58
CA ASP A 117 5.21 3.28 14.57
C ASP A 117 4.35 2.00 14.67
N LEU A 118 4.83 0.99 15.40
CA LEU A 118 4.12 -0.28 15.60
C LEU A 118 2.71 -0.11 16.20
N PRO A 119 2.47 0.74 17.22
CA PRO A 119 1.11 1.03 17.68
C PRO A 119 0.18 1.56 16.59
N GLN A 120 0.69 2.39 15.68
CA GLN A 120 -0.05 2.89 14.52
C GLN A 120 -0.27 1.80 13.45
N LEU A 121 0.69 0.89 13.27
CA LEU A 121 0.55 -0.28 12.40
C LEU A 121 -0.62 -1.17 12.81
N HIS A 122 -0.75 -1.47 14.10
CA HIS A 122 -1.87 -2.24 14.64
C HIS A 122 -3.23 -1.54 14.49
N LYS A 123 -3.22 -0.25 14.14
CA LYS A 123 -4.41 0.56 13.83
C LYS A 123 -4.57 0.81 12.34
N PHE A 124 -3.92 -0.01 11.50
CA PHE A 124 -4.04 -0.01 10.05
C PHE A 124 -3.65 1.31 9.35
N VAL A 125 -2.74 2.11 9.93
CA VAL A 125 -2.28 3.36 9.31
C VAL A 125 -1.66 3.13 7.93
N GLY A 126 -0.92 2.03 7.74
CA GLY A 126 -0.37 1.66 6.43
C GLY A 126 -1.44 1.29 5.39
N ASN A 127 -2.67 1.00 5.79
CA ASN A 127 -3.75 0.55 4.89
C ASN A 127 -4.52 1.72 4.25
N ALA A 128 -3.79 2.78 3.88
CA ALA A 128 -4.33 3.93 3.18
C ALA A 128 -4.25 3.75 1.65
N LEU A 129 -5.16 4.37 0.91
CA LEU A 129 -5.17 4.34 -0.56
C LEU A 129 -5.48 5.74 -1.12
N GLU A 130 -4.65 6.21 -2.04
CA GLU A 130 -4.95 7.42 -2.81
C GLU A 130 -5.85 7.09 -4.00
N LEU A 131 -6.92 7.85 -4.17
CA LEU A 131 -7.80 7.80 -5.33
C LEU A 131 -7.82 9.16 -6.01
N VAL A 132 -7.61 9.15 -7.32
CA VAL A 132 -7.76 10.30 -8.18
C VAL A 132 -9.09 10.16 -8.93
N PRO A 133 -10.03 11.12 -8.82
CA PRO A 133 -11.28 11.09 -9.55
C PRO A 133 -11.02 10.96 -11.04
N ALA A 134 -11.70 10.00 -11.67
CA ALA A 134 -11.75 9.96 -13.13
C ALA A 134 -12.41 11.26 -13.60
N ARG A 135 -11.69 12.05 -14.42
CA ARG A 135 -12.34 13.14 -15.16
C ARG A 135 -13.35 12.47 -16.08
N LEU A 136 -14.63 12.52 -15.74
CA LEU A 136 -15.70 12.16 -16.66
C LEU A 136 -15.71 13.20 -17.77
N SER A 137 -14.95 12.94 -18.84
CA SER A 137 -15.07 13.67 -20.09
C SER A 137 -16.46 13.39 -20.67
N GLY A 138 -17.45 14.19 -20.26
CA GLY A 138 -18.80 14.18 -20.86
C GLY A 138 -19.99 14.29 -19.92
N ALA A 139 -19.83 14.21 -18.59
CA ALA A 139 -20.96 14.40 -17.67
C ALA A 139 -21.06 15.87 -17.26
N SER A 140 -21.90 16.61 -17.97
CA SER A 140 -22.36 17.95 -17.64
C SER A 140 -22.79 18.09 -16.18
N GLY A 141 -22.24 19.09 -15.47
CA GLY A 141 -23.06 19.91 -14.55
C GLY A 141 -22.59 20.07 -13.11
N HIS A 142 -21.68 19.25 -12.57
CA HIS A 142 -21.16 19.51 -11.22
C HIS A 142 -20.01 20.51 -11.30
N ARG A 143 -20.31 21.77 -10.98
CA ARG A 143 -19.29 22.82 -10.79
C ARG A 143 -18.20 22.29 -9.88
N GLU A 144 -16.99 22.13 -10.44
CA GLU A 144 -15.76 22.04 -9.67
C GLU A 144 -15.77 23.17 -8.64
N GLN A 145 -15.74 22.81 -7.35
CA GLN A 145 -15.46 23.79 -6.32
C GLN A 145 -13.98 24.18 -6.47
N ARG A 146 -13.73 25.39 -6.97
CA ARG A 146 -12.38 25.96 -7.01
C ARG A 146 -11.79 25.91 -5.60
N GLY A 147 -10.80 25.03 -5.40
CA GLY A 147 -10.05 24.92 -4.15
C GLY A 147 -10.06 23.54 -3.47
N THR A 148 -10.88 22.58 -3.91
CA THR A 148 -10.80 21.21 -3.37
C THR A 148 -9.68 20.44 -4.07
N LYS A 149 -8.80 19.80 -3.29
CA LYS A 149 -7.84 18.83 -3.83
C LYS A 149 -8.59 17.74 -4.57
N GLN A 150 -8.14 17.43 -5.77
CA GLN A 150 -8.81 16.41 -6.58
C GLN A 150 -8.50 15.02 -6.01
N GLU A 151 -7.30 14.83 -5.48
CA GLU A 151 -6.83 13.61 -4.86
C GLU A 151 -7.41 13.43 -3.45
N ALA A 152 -7.86 12.20 -3.16
CA ALA A 152 -8.38 11.80 -1.86
C ALA A 152 -7.61 10.58 -1.33
N ILE A 153 -7.20 10.61 -0.06
CA ILE A 153 -6.60 9.48 0.64
C ILE A 153 -7.66 8.87 1.53
N PHE A 154 -8.03 7.64 1.22
CA PHE A 154 -8.95 6.83 2.00
C PHE A 154 -8.18 6.03 3.05
N LEU A 155 -8.69 6.04 4.27
CA LEU A 155 -8.17 5.29 5.41
C LEU A 155 -9.31 5.03 6.40
N SER A 156 -9.16 4.07 7.31
CA SER A 156 -10.20 3.85 8.33
C SER A 156 -10.25 5.01 9.33
N GLU A 157 -11.39 5.21 10.00
CA GLU A 157 -11.47 6.12 11.14
C GLU A 157 -10.44 5.78 12.22
N THR A 158 -10.23 4.49 12.48
CA THR A 158 -9.20 3.99 13.41
C THR A 158 -7.81 4.47 13.02
N ALA A 159 -7.43 4.30 11.74
CA ALA A 159 -6.16 4.79 11.20
C ALA A 159 -6.08 6.32 11.28
N PHE A 160 -7.14 7.03 10.93
CA PHE A 160 -7.19 8.49 10.96
C PHE A 160 -6.98 9.07 12.37
N HIS A 161 -7.57 8.44 13.39
CA HIS A 161 -7.38 8.82 14.79
C HIS A 161 -6.02 8.37 15.35
N ALA A 162 -5.39 7.36 14.74
CA ALA A 162 -4.05 6.93 15.10
C ALA A 162 -2.95 7.86 14.58
N LEU A 163 -3.19 8.60 13.48
CA LEU A 163 -2.24 9.55 12.93
C LEU A 163 -1.89 10.66 13.94
N LYS A 164 -0.60 10.92 14.11
CA LYS A 164 -0.09 12.06 14.86
C LYS A 164 -0.39 13.35 14.08
N PRO A 165 -0.55 14.51 14.74
CA PRO A 165 -0.89 15.76 14.07
C PRO A 165 0.04 16.11 12.90
N PHE A 166 1.35 15.91 13.04
CA PHE A 166 2.31 16.20 11.97
C PHE A 166 2.16 15.26 10.75
N GLN A 167 1.83 13.98 10.96
CA GLN A 167 1.60 13.03 9.87
C GLN A 167 0.32 13.38 9.13
N ARG A 168 -0.74 13.78 9.86
CA ARG A 168 -1.99 14.25 9.27
C ARG A 168 -1.76 15.48 8.40
N ILE A 169 -1.09 16.50 8.95
CA ILE A 169 -0.74 17.72 8.21
C ILE A 169 0.11 17.37 6.98
N ALA A 170 1.04 16.42 7.10
CA ALA A 170 1.86 15.98 5.97
C ALA A 170 1.02 15.37 4.84
N LEU A 171 0.14 14.41 5.15
CA LEU A 171 -0.76 13.82 4.14
C LEU A 171 -1.73 14.86 3.56
N GLU A 172 -2.28 15.73 4.39
CA GLU A 172 -3.19 16.82 3.99
C GLU A 172 -2.51 17.86 3.10
N ARG A 173 -1.17 17.91 3.01
CA ARG A 173 -0.45 18.69 1.99
C ARG A 173 -0.46 18.05 0.61
N HIS A 174 -0.77 16.76 0.49
CA HIS A 174 -0.86 16.06 -0.79
C HIS A 174 -2.30 15.87 -1.25
N ALA A 175 -3.20 15.44 -0.37
CA ALA A 175 -4.58 15.09 -0.74
C ALA A 175 -5.56 15.30 0.41
N GLN A 176 -6.87 15.27 0.13
CA GLN A 176 -7.88 15.31 1.19
C GLN A 176 -7.95 13.96 1.91
N LEU A 177 -7.90 13.93 3.23
CA LEU A 177 -8.12 12.70 4.01
C LEU A 177 -9.62 12.39 4.13
N ILE A 178 -10.00 11.16 3.76
CA ILE A 178 -11.37 10.65 3.84
C ILE A 178 -11.39 9.45 4.81
N PRO A 179 -11.65 9.68 6.11
CA PRO A 179 -11.82 8.61 7.06
C PRO A 179 -13.11 7.83 6.78
N VAL A 180 -13.05 6.50 6.81
CA VAL A 180 -14.20 5.62 6.60
C VAL A 180 -14.39 4.72 7.82
N ALA A 181 -15.59 4.73 8.40
CA ALA A 181 -15.97 3.82 9.47
C ALA A 181 -16.10 2.38 8.94
N VAL A 182 -15.16 1.49 9.32
CA VAL A 182 -15.20 0.05 8.99
C VAL A 182 -15.02 -0.86 10.23
N PRO A 183 -15.68 -0.56 11.37
CA PRO A 183 -15.36 -1.18 12.66
C PRO A 183 -15.52 -2.70 12.69
N THR A 184 -16.52 -3.25 12.00
CA THR A 184 -16.77 -4.70 11.94
C THR A 184 -15.66 -5.45 11.19
N ILE A 185 -15.12 -4.87 10.12
CA ILE A 185 -14.08 -5.50 9.30
C ILE A 185 -12.73 -5.49 10.03
N GLU A 186 -12.40 -4.40 10.72
CA GLU A 186 -11.18 -4.33 11.51
C GLU A 186 -11.23 -5.29 12.70
N ALA A 187 -12.35 -5.34 13.42
CA ALA A 187 -12.48 -6.14 14.64
C ALA A 187 -12.60 -7.65 14.38
N ILE A 188 -13.20 -8.06 13.25
CA ILE A 188 -13.50 -9.47 12.97
C ILE A 188 -12.66 -10.03 11.82
N GLY A 189 -12.41 -9.23 10.77
CA GLY A 189 -11.74 -9.68 9.55
C GLY A 189 -10.24 -9.37 9.48
N GLY A 190 -9.71 -8.51 10.37
CA GLY A 190 -8.31 -8.10 10.36
C GLY A 190 -7.88 -7.29 9.13
N GLY A 191 -8.84 -6.66 8.44
CA GLY A 191 -8.61 -5.84 7.24
C GLY A 191 -8.96 -4.36 7.44
N GLY A 192 -8.31 -3.47 6.69
CA GLY A 192 -8.63 -2.05 6.63
C GLY A 192 -9.33 -1.65 5.33
N VAL A 193 -9.47 -0.34 5.09
CA VAL A 193 -10.19 0.22 3.93
C VAL A 193 -9.60 -0.23 2.59
N ARG A 194 -8.27 -0.27 2.42
CA ARG A 194 -7.65 -0.74 1.17
C ARG A 194 -7.91 -2.23 0.92
N CYS A 195 -8.07 -3.04 1.96
CA CYS A 195 -8.42 -4.46 1.80
C CYS A 195 -9.83 -4.67 1.22
N MET A 196 -10.68 -3.63 1.23
CA MET A 196 -12.03 -3.65 0.65
C MET A 196 -12.09 -3.12 -0.79
N LEU A 197 -10.96 -2.68 -1.35
CA LEU A 197 -10.88 -2.05 -2.67
C LEU A 197 -10.01 -2.86 -3.62
N ALA A 198 -10.57 -3.22 -4.77
CA ALA A 198 -9.83 -3.82 -5.88
C ALA A 198 -9.43 -2.72 -6.88
N GLU A 199 -8.13 -2.47 -7.03
CA GLU A 199 -7.65 -1.50 -7.99
C GLU A 199 -7.65 -2.12 -9.42
N ASN A 200 -8.66 -1.78 -10.24
CA ASN A 200 -8.77 -2.25 -11.62
C ASN A 200 -8.34 -1.16 -12.61
N PHE A 201 -7.14 -1.30 -13.18
CA PHE A 201 -6.62 -0.38 -14.20
C PHE A 201 -6.86 -0.97 -15.59
N LEU A 202 -7.75 -0.35 -16.35
CA LEU A 202 -8.01 -0.74 -17.73
C LEU A 202 -6.86 -0.25 -18.62
N PRO A 203 -6.36 -1.07 -19.57
CA PRO A 203 -5.44 -0.59 -20.59
C PRO A 203 -6.13 0.50 -21.42
N GLY A 204 -5.44 1.64 -21.58
CA GLY A 204 -5.87 2.74 -22.46
C GLY A 204 -5.78 2.37 -23.94
#